data_AF-A0A7D9I072-F1
#
_entry.id   AF-A0A7D9I072-F1
#
_cell.length_a   1.000
_cell.length_b   1.000
_cell.length_c   1.000
_cell.angle_alpha   90.00
_cell.angle_beta   90.00
_cell.angle_gamma   90.00
#
_symmetry.space_group_name_H-M   'P 1'
#
loop_
_entity.id
_entity.type
_entity.pdbx_description
1 polymer ?
#
loop_
_entity_poly.entity_id
_entity_poly.type
_entity_poly.pdbx_seq_one_letter_code
_entity_poly.pdbx_strand_id
1 'polypeptide(L)'
;MAYFQIFLRVNIIFILLFSVLKIKVYGDKIEQSIYSQISGYSSCVTLLNATHQIGCTSKRKGNVGVVHYIDSDENFKWLLNKGKYSPYVSLFTAEYFTDDRLKQLINADKLSGALVLYARNFTINGTNPPNSGFSPEYPCPNEKFGLYGSNGVYSCSGNGSNSVTWNDNGSEMSYRDYGIPVFALYKENEINNLIKCYKDHNKPVNGENPDYPLCGVEMMSFMHAAKDTPTCMRKSSAPKYTQNGFCDPLGDKNVWGTLFSFADDSFTHNDVILATAKLDSTAFFHDLAPGADNDATGVTVLLAAAEVLGNLTRNDSIKAPDLKKNQKHIMFSFFHGEVWDYIGSSRMVYDMMNGDFPDKGLKLPRLDLSNIAYYLELNQVGLLDENSLWAHRDPESEEHVRSKTKTMFNTLSKFGASVNLAIKDPSQSKVQPLPPASFQRFLKGNRSIPGLVIADHKAAYTNKFYNSRFDDVQRLDVKHLTKLATTVAKTLYELAYNETNDDMAANEERVTELLGCLIVNQNCSLFKQVVTKDKAYRLASQNGPLPRYVGTDNKLNGPSGITVMTQYLLAYFTGINLNVTGCPAGSGNVSYVGHADRNKS
;
A
#
# COMPACT_ATOMS: atom_id res chain seq x y z
N MET A 1 -56.58 62.35 17.37
CA MET A 1 -56.58 60.98 16.80
C MET A 1 -56.03 60.91 15.37
N ALA A 2 -56.41 61.80 14.45
CA ALA A 2 -55.97 61.72 13.04
C ALA A 2 -54.44 61.75 12.83
N TYR A 3 -53.71 62.60 13.58
CA TYR A 3 -52.23 62.66 13.52
C TYR A 3 -51.55 61.35 13.95
N PHE A 4 -52.12 60.65 14.93
CA PHE A 4 -51.55 59.40 15.45
C PHE A 4 -51.70 58.26 14.43
N GLN A 5 -52.82 58.23 13.69
CA GLN A 5 -53.02 57.24 12.63
C GLN A 5 -52.11 57.47 11.42
N ILE A 6 -51.85 58.72 11.04
CA ILE A 6 -50.91 59.04 9.95
C ILE A 6 -49.49 58.66 10.36
N PHE A 7 -49.08 58.99 11.59
CA PHE A 7 -47.77 58.62 12.12
C PHE A 7 -47.58 57.09 12.15
N LEU A 8 -48.59 56.33 12.58
CA LEU A 8 -48.52 54.86 12.58
C LEU A 8 -48.43 54.28 11.15
N ARG A 9 -49.21 54.80 10.20
CA ARG A 9 -49.22 54.31 8.81
C ARG A 9 -47.88 54.58 8.11
N VAL A 10 -47.31 55.76 8.30
CA VAL A 10 -46.00 56.10 7.70
C VAL A 10 -44.89 55.21 8.28
N ASN A 11 -44.88 54.97 9.60
CA ASN A 11 -43.90 54.09 10.23
C ASN A 11 -44.09 52.62 9.80
N ILE A 12 -45.32 52.14 9.67
CA ILE A 12 -45.61 50.78 9.18
C ILE A 12 -45.15 50.61 7.72
N ILE A 13 -45.36 51.63 6.87
CA ILE A 13 -44.86 51.63 5.49
C ILE A 13 -43.33 51.61 5.45
N PHE A 14 -42.66 52.38 6.31
CA PHE A 14 -41.20 52.35 6.43
C PHE A 14 -40.66 51.00 6.90
N ILE A 15 -41.31 50.38 7.89
CA ILE A 15 -40.93 49.05 8.41
C ILE A 15 -41.18 47.98 7.34
N LEU A 16 -42.30 48.06 6.60
CA LEU A 16 -42.58 47.16 5.48
C LEU A 16 -41.56 47.35 4.35
N LEU A 17 -41.19 48.58 3.99
CA LEU A 17 -40.15 48.85 2.98
C LEU A 17 -38.79 48.26 3.37
N PHE A 18 -38.40 48.38 4.65
CA PHE A 18 -37.16 47.78 5.16
C PHE A 18 -37.23 46.25 5.23
N SER A 19 -38.42 45.65 5.43
CA SER A 19 -38.59 44.20 5.43
C SER A 19 -38.61 43.56 4.04
N VAL A 20 -39.06 44.31 3.01
CA VAL A 20 -39.11 43.87 1.61
C VAL A 20 -37.75 44.06 0.92
N LEU A 21 -36.98 45.08 1.33
CA LEU A 21 -35.58 45.22 0.95
C LEU A 21 -34.70 44.30 1.80
N LYS A 22 -34.72 42.99 1.52
CA LYS A 22 -33.63 42.08 1.90
C LYS A 22 -32.36 42.49 1.15
N ILE A 23 -31.71 43.56 1.58
CA ILE A 23 -30.35 43.87 1.18
C ILE A 23 -29.51 42.73 1.72
N LYS A 24 -29.23 41.74 0.87
CA LYS A 24 -28.14 40.81 1.12
C LYS A 24 -26.85 41.63 1.04
N VAL A 25 -26.45 42.18 2.19
CA VAL A 25 -25.10 42.69 2.38
C VAL A 25 -24.21 41.46 2.36
N TYR A 26 -23.67 41.12 1.19
CA TYR A 26 -22.52 40.27 1.10
C TYR A 26 -21.36 41.11 1.64
N GLY A 27 -21.07 41.01 2.93
CA GLY A 27 -19.81 41.52 3.44
C GLY A 27 -18.70 40.74 2.72
N ASP A 28 -17.88 41.43 1.93
CA ASP A 28 -16.65 40.85 1.42
C ASP A 28 -15.87 40.34 2.62
N LYS A 29 -15.68 39.03 2.69
CA LYS A 29 -14.90 38.43 3.76
C LYS A 29 -13.47 38.85 3.53
N ILE A 30 -12.95 39.78 4.35
CA ILE A 30 -11.55 40.23 4.34
C ILE A 30 -10.58 39.05 4.25
N GLU A 31 -10.92 37.93 4.90
CA GLU A 31 -10.19 36.66 4.80
C GLU A 31 -10.00 36.17 3.36
N GLN A 32 -11.05 36.22 2.52
CA GLN A 32 -10.99 35.78 1.11
C GLN A 32 -10.21 36.76 0.21
N SER A 33 -10.03 38.00 0.65
CA SER A 33 -9.16 38.98 -0.02
C SER A 33 -7.68 38.79 0.34
N ILE A 34 -7.38 38.10 1.44
CA ILE A 34 -6.01 37.90 1.97
C ILE A 34 -5.51 36.48 1.71
N TYR A 35 -6.36 35.46 1.89
CA TYR A 35 -5.96 34.05 1.89
C TYR A 35 -6.64 33.26 0.77
N SER A 36 -5.84 32.41 0.12
CA SER A 36 -6.31 31.37 -0.79
C SER A 36 -6.06 30.01 -0.15
N GLN A 37 -7.10 29.19 -0.06
CA GLN A 37 -7.01 27.85 0.53
C GLN A 37 -6.44 26.86 -0.49
N ILE A 38 -5.45 26.08 -0.08
CA ILE A 38 -4.91 24.95 -0.85
C ILE A 38 -5.56 23.68 -0.30
N SER A 39 -6.23 22.93 -1.16
CA SER A 39 -7.02 21.76 -0.77
C SER A 39 -6.56 20.46 -1.41
N GLY A 40 -5.72 20.54 -2.45
CA GLY A 40 -5.17 19.40 -3.15
C GLY A 40 -3.79 19.03 -2.65
N TYR A 41 -3.69 18.58 -1.41
CA TYR A 41 -2.43 18.17 -0.81
C TYR A 41 -2.52 16.84 -0.04
N SER A 42 -1.39 16.14 0.06
CA SER A 42 -1.20 15.00 0.97
C SER A 42 0.00 15.28 1.87
N SER A 43 -0.13 14.96 3.15
CA SER A 43 0.86 15.29 4.16
C SER A 43 1.77 14.12 4.50
N CYS A 44 3.05 14.43 4.75
CA CYS A 44 3.90 13.58 5.58
C CYS A 44 3.39 13.65 7.04
N VAL A 45 3.34 12.50 7.72
CA VAL A 45 2.77 12.39 9.07
C VAL A 45 3.76 11.78 10.05
N THR A 46 3.50 11.93 11.35
CA THR A 46 4.35 11.31 12.38
C THR A 46 3.99 9.85 12.58
N LEU A 47 5.00 8.97 12.54
CA LEU A 47 4.92 7.59 13.00
C LEU A 47 5.90 7.37 14.16
N LEU A 48 5.59 6.40 15.00
CA LEU A 48 6.40 6.05 16.17
C LEU A 48 6.83 4.59 16.10
N ASN A 49 8.07 4.33 16.49
CA ASN A 49 8.51 2.98 16.84
C ASN A 49 8.87 2.91 18.34
N ALA A 50 9.39 1.76 18.77
CA ALA A 50 9.72 1.52 20.18
C ALA A 50 10.73 2.51 20.78
N THR A 51 11.51 3.23 19.96
CA THR A 51 12.66 4.03 20.39
C THR A 51 12.62 5.50 19.96
N HIS A 52 12.01 5.80 18.82
CA HIS A 52 12.01 7.14 18.24
C HIS A 52 10.74 7.39 17.41
N GLN A 53 10.59 8.64 16.99
CA GLN A 53 9.59 9.10 16.05
C GLN A 53 10.22 9.36 14.68
N ILE A 54 9.42 9.26 13.63
CA ILE A 54 9.78 9.55 12.24
C ILE A 54 8.68 10.40 11.59
N GLY A 55 9.00 11.01 10.45
CA GLY A 55 8.08 11.78 9.63
C GLY A 55 8.06 13.27 9.95
N CYS A 56 6.86 13.87 9.87
CA CYS A 56 6.70 15.32 9.83
C CYS A 56 5.59 15.80 10.77
N THR A 57 5.75 17.02 11.29
CA THR A 57 4.73 17.71 12.08
C THR A 57 4.88 19.22 11.94
N SER A 58 3.76 19.95 11.99
CA SER A 58 3.78 21.41 12.18
C SER A 58 3.79 21.77 13.68
N LYS A 59 4.03 23.05 13.98
CA LYS A 59 3.72 23.67 15.29
C LYS A 59 2.21 23.70 15.49
N ARG A 60 1.76 23.77 16.74
CA ARG A 60 0.32 23.71 17.09
C ARG A 60 -0.54 24.80 16.43
N LYS A 61 0.04 25.95 16.08
CA LYS A 61 -0.64 27.06 15.39
C LYS A 61 -0.24 27.18 13.91
N GLY A 62 0.30 26.11 13.33
CA GLY A 62 0.82 26.11 11.97
C GLY A 62 2.23 26.69 11.85
N ASN A 63 2.79 26.49 10.67
CA ASN A 63 4.08 27.03 10.25
C ASN A 63 3.84 27.98 9.06
N VAL A 64 4.40 29.18 9.12
CA VAL A 64 4.29 30.19 8.06
C VAL A 64 5.67 30.50 7.52
N GLY A 65 5.81 30.64 6.20
CA GLY A 65 7.05 31.11 5.60
C GLY A 65 6.88 31.65 4.18
N VAL A 66 7.89 32.38 3.71
CA VAL A 66 7.96 32.94 2.36
C VAL A 66 8.18 31.82 1.34
N VAL A 67 7.39 31.79 0.27
CA VAL A 67 7.49 30.73 -0.74
C VAL A 67 8.78 30.88 -1.56
N HIS A 68 9.55 29.81 -1.72
CA HIS A 68 10.72 29.79 -2.60
C HIS A 68 10.71 28.56 -3.51
N TYR A 69 10.67 28.75 -4.83
CA TYR A 69 10.60 27.67 -5.81
C TYR A 69 11.98 27.10 -6.13
N ILE A 70 12.13 25.77 -6.01
CA ILE A 70 13.37 25.02 -6.21
C ILE A 70 13.18 24.05 -7.38
N ASP A 71 13.60 24.51 -8.56
CA ASP A 71 13.63 23.77 -9.84
C ASP A 71 15.04 23.65 -10.42
N SER A 72 16.05 24.19 -9.72
CA SER A 72 17.44 24.20 -10.16
C SER A 72 18.41 24.22 -8.98
N ASP A 73 19.65 23.81 -9.22
CA ASP A 73 20.72 23.92 -8.23
C ASP A 73 21.04 25.36 -7.84
N GLU A 74 20.87 26.30 -8.77
CA GLU A 74 21.03 27.72 -8.51
C GLU A 74 20.00 28.20 -7.48
N ASN A 75 18.72 27.87 -7.69
CA ASN A 75 17.64 28.27 -6.79
C ASN A 75 17.77 27.61 -5.41
N PHE A 76 18.24 26.36 -5.34
CA PHE A 76 18.57 25.70 -4.09
C PHE A 76 19.72 26.42 -3.34
N LYS A 77 20.84 26.67 -4.03
CA LYS A 77 22.02 27.33 -3.44
C LYS A 77 21.73 28.78 -3.04
N TRP A 78 20.87 29.48 -3.78
CA TRP A 78 20.44 30.83 -3.42
C TRP A 78 19.68 30.83 -2.09
N LEU A 79 18.71 29.93 -1.91
CA LEU A 79 17.96 29.84 -0.66
C LEU A 79 18.89 29.52 0.52
N LEU A 80 19.78 28.56 0.33
CA LEU A 80 20.73 28.13 1.36
C LEU A 80 21.67 29.26 1.80
N ASN A 81 22.21 30.04 0.86
CA ASN A 81 23.32 30.96 1.14
C ASN A 81 22.93 32.45 1.19
N LYS A 82 21.88 32.88 0.47
CA LYS A 82 21.57 34.30 0.23
C LYS A 82 20.20 34.75 0.73
N GLY A 83 19.23 33.83 0.88
CA GLY A 83 17.87 34.15 1.31
C GLY A 83 17.83 34.78 2.70
N LYS A 84 17.37 36.04 2.80
CA LYS A 84 17.32 36.84 4.04
C LYS A 84 15.99 36.74 4.80
N TYR A 85 14.90 36.36 4.15
CA TYR A 85 13.55 36.35 4.73
C TYR A 85 13.18 35.02 5.40
N SER A 86 14.14 34.39 6.08
CA SER A 86 13.84 33.15 6.82
C SER A 86 12.81 33.43 7.93
N PRO A 87 11.87 32.52 8.19
CA PRO A 87 11.78 31.18 7.60
C PRO A 87 11.06 31.14 6.23
N TYR A 88 11.51 30.24 5.36
CA TYR A 88 10.92 29.97 4.05
C TYR A 88 10.04 28.71 4.06
N VAL A 89 9.10 28.65 3.12
CA VAL A 89 8.45 27.41 2.67
C VAL A 89 8.98 27.10 1.28
N SER A 90 9.80 26.05 1.15
CA SER A 90 10.34 25.64 -0.14
C SER A 90 9.27 24.95 -0.98
N LEU A 91 9.21 25.25 -2.27
CA LEU A 91 8.38 24.56 -3.26
C LEU A 91 9.30 23.76 -4.19
N PHE A 92 9.46 22.47 -3.94
CA PHE A 92 10.32 21.57 -4.69
C PHE A 92 9.63 21.00 -5.92
N THR A 93 10.35 20.94 -7.03
CA THR A 93 10.05 19.97 -8.09
C THR A 93 10.39 18.54 -7.61
N ALA A 94 9.81 17.54 -8.28
CA ALA A 94 10.02 16.12 -7.98
C ALA A 94 11.50 15.71 -7.97
N GLU A 95 12.29 16.17 -8.94
CA GLU A 95 13.74 15.90 -9.08
C GLU A 95 14.55 16.47 -7.90
N TYR A 96 14.18 17.66 -7.42
CA TYR A 96 14.96 18.38 -6.41
C TYR A 96 14.51 18.07 -4.97
N PHE A 97 13.46 17.27 -4.78
CA PHE A 97 13.03 16.82 -3.47
C PHE A 97 13.84 15.58 -3.03
N THR A 98 14.97 15.82 -2.36
CA THR A 98 15.84 14.77 -1.81
C THR A 98 16.08 14.98 -0.32
N ASP A 99 16.37 13.88 0.40
CA ASP A 99 16.68 13.92 1.84
C ASP A 99 17.82 14.88 2.16
N ASP A 100 18.92 14.82 1.40
CA ASP A 100 20.11 15.66 1.61
C ASP A 100 19.80 17.15 1.48
N ARG A 101 19.00 17.55 0.47
CA ARG A 101 18.65 18.96 0.26
C ARG A 101 17.72 19.46 1.36
N LEU A 102 16.72 18.66 1.73
CA LEU A 102 15.78 19.01 2.78
C LEU A 102 16.52 19.20 4.12
N LYS A 103 17.41 18.27 4.48
CA LYS A 103 18.26 18.37 5.68
C LYS A 103 19.18 19.58 5.67
N GLN A 104 19.86 19.86 4.56
CA GLN A 104 20.75 21.01 4.46
C GLN A 104 20.02 22.31 4.76
N LEU A 105 18.79 22.47 4.26
CA LEU A 105 17.98 23.66 4.50
C LEU A 105 17.41 23.72 5.92
N ILE A 106 17.02 22.58 6.51
CA ILE A 106 16.58 22.50 7.92
C ILE A 106 17.74 22.84 8.87
N ASN A 107 18.91 22.22 8.67
CA ASN A 107 20.08 22.43 9.52
C ASN A 107 20.63 23.86 9.43
N ALA A 108 20.40 24.55 8.31
CA ALA A 108 20.74 25.95 8.12
C ALA A 108 19.65 26.93 8.65
N ASP A 109 18.62 26.43 9.35
CA ASP A 109 17.48 27.19 9.88
C ASP A 109 16.77 28.05 8.81
N LYS A 110 16.72 27.54 7.57
CA LYS A 110 16.10 28.24 6.43
C LYS A 110 14.62 27.95 6.30
N LEU A 111 14.14 26.79 6.75
CA LEU A 111 12.78 26.30 6.47
C LEU A 111 11.86 26.29 7.68
N SER A 112 10.62 26.73 7.47
CA SER A 112 9.48 26.42 8.32
C SER A 112 8.61 25.30 7.78
N GLY A 113 8.78 24.88 6.52
CA GLY A 113 7.99 23.83 5.88
C GLY A 113 8.42 23.58 4.44
N ALA A 114 7.93 22.51 3.83
CA ALA A 114 8.22 22.19 2.42
C ALA A 114 6.98 21.70 1.67
N LEU A 115 6.87 22.14 0.42
CA LEU A 115 5.87 21.74 -0.54
C LEU A 115 6.57 21.00 -1.68
N VAL A 116 5.96 19.94 -2.20
CA VAL A 116 6.52 19.12 -3.27
C VAL A 116 5.49 19.00 -4.38
N LEU A 117 5.89 19.28 -5.61
CA LEU A 117 5.01 19.13 -6.76
C LEU A 117 4.81 17.64 -7.08
N TYR A 118 3.55 17.25 -7.30
CA TYR A 118 3.16 15.92 -7.76
C TYR A 118 2.01 16.02 -8.74
N ALA A 119 2.05 15.24 -9.81
CA ALA A 119 0.91 15.05 -10.70
C ALA A 119 0.97 13.64 -11.26
N ARG A 120 -0.09 12.83 -11.03
CA ARG A 120 -0.11 11.43 -11.46
C ARG A 120 0.05 11.26 -12.97
N ASN A 121 -0.52 12.18 -13.75
CA ASN A 121 -0.41 12.16 -15.22
C ASN A 121 0.80 12.93 -15.76
N PHE A 122 1.68 13.43 -14.87
CA PHE A 122 2.88 14.19 -15.25
C PHE A 122 2.63 15.39 -16.17
N THR A 123 1.42 15.96 -16.14
CA THR A 123 1.01 17.09 -16.99
C THR A 123 1.66 18.41 -16.58
N ILE A 124 2.21 18.48 -15.36
CA ILE A 124 2.78 19.69 -14.78
C ILE A 124 4.31 19.61 -14.83
N ASN A 125 4.97 20.63 -15.38
CA ASN A 125 6.43 20.69 -15.39
C ASN A 125 7.00 20.62 -13.96
N GLY A 126 8.05 19.83 -13.76
CA GLY A 126 8.64 19.58 -12.45
C GLY A 126 7.93 18.52 -11.62
N THR A 127 6.95 17.79 -12.16
CA THR A 127 6.31 16.63 -11.48
C THR A 127 6.80 15.27 -11.98
N ASN A 128 7.61 15.25 -13.03
CA ASN A 128 8.15 14.02 -13.61
C ASN A 128 8.96 13.23 -12.57
N PRO A 129 8.88 11.89 -12.58
CA PRO A 129 9.71 11.06 -11.72
C PRO A 129 11.20 11.29 -11.99
N PRO A 130 12.07 11.25 -10.97
CA PRO A 130 13.50 11.38 -11.17
C PRO A 130 14.08 10.26 -12.04
N ASN A 131 14.97 10.60 -12.97
CA ASN A 131 15.57 9.64 -13.90
C ASN A 131 16.45 8.60 -13.19
N SER A 132 17.10 9.00 -12.10
CA SER A 132 17.92 8.13 -11.25
C SER A 132 17.09 7.11 -10.47
N GLY A 133 15.80 7.35 -10.25
CA GLY A 133 14.98 6.63 -9.27
C GLY A 133 14.72 7.47 -8.03
N PHE A 134 13.75 7.05 -7.22
CA PHE A 134 13.45 7.66 -5.93
C PHE A 134 12.73 6.64 -5.05
N SER A 135 13.43 6.14 -4.03
CA SER A 135 12.85 5.32 -2.97
C SER A 135 13.12 5.97 -1.61
N PRO A 136 12.09 6.42 -0.88
CA PRO A 136 12.24 6.97 0.46
C PRO A 136 12.41 5.88 1.53
N GLU A 137 12.43 4.61 1.11
CA GLU A 137 12.59 3.43 1.95
C GLU A 137 14.06 3.16 2.32
N TYR A 138 14.30 2.25 3.26
CA TYR A 138 15.63 1.72 3.53
C TYR A 138 16.24 0.98 2.32
N PRO A 139 17.58 1.00 2.17
CA PRO A 139 18.28 0.10 1.26
C PRO A 139 18.04 -1.39 1.54
N CYS A 140 17.79 -1.69 2.82
CA CYS A 140 17.55 -3.03 3.35
C CYS A 140 16.21 -3.10 4.08
N PRO A 141 15.08 -3.17 3.35
CA PRO A 141 13.75 -3.19 3.96
C PRO A 141 13.59 -4.35 4.95
N ASN A 142 12.98 -4.07 6.11
CA ASN A 142 12.66 -5.03 7.17
C ASN A 142 13.83 -5.91 7.68
N GLU A 143 15.09 -5.53 7.47
CA GLU A 143 16.24 -6.40 7.79
C GLU A 143 16.24 -6.87 9.25
N LYS A 144 15.94 -5.96 10.19
CA LYS A 144 15.93 -6.25 11.64
C LYS A 144 14.87 -7.28 12.03
N PHE A 145 13.83 -7.42 11.22
CA PHE A 145 12.71 -8.34 11.44
C PHE A 145 12.72 -9.53 10.47
N GLY A 146 13.58 -9.52 9.46
CA GLY A 146 13.81 -10.62 8.52
C GLY A 146 14.57 -11.80 9.12
N LEU A 147 14.69 -12.87 8.33
CA LEU A 147 15.24 -14.17 8.75
C LEU A 147 16.72 -14.11 9.15
N TYR A 148 17.50 -13.32 8.42
CA TYR A 148 18.98 -13.35 8.47
C TYR A 148 19.59 -12.33 9.45
N GLY A 149 18.80 -11.38 9.97
CA GLY A 149 19.29 -10.30 10.84
C GLY A 149 20.38 -9.43 10.20
N SER A 150 21.07 -8.61 11.00
CA SER A 150 22.02 -7.58 10.49
C SER A 150 23.50 -7.99 10.51
N ASN A 151 23.88 -9.12 11.10
CA ASN A 151 25.29 -9.45 11.36
C ASN A 151 25.75 -10.80 10.73
N GLY A 152 24.92 -11.43 9.90
CA GLY A 152 25.20 -12.75 9.30
C GLY A 152 25.81 -12.69 7.90
N VAL A 153 26.21 -13.86 7.36
CA VAL A 153 26.71 -13.99 5.97
C VAL A 153 25.68 -13.54 4.93
N TYR A 154 24.40 -13.62 5.29
CA TYR A 154 23.22 -13.29 4.50
C TYR A 154 22.57 -11.96 4.91
N SER A 155 23.19 -11.17 5.79
CA SER A 155 22.69 -9.83 6.14
C SER A 155 22.68 -8.92 4.91
N CYS A 156 21.71 -8.03 4.81
CA CYS A 156 21.62 -7.09 3.70
C CYS A 156 22.62 -5.93 3.87
N SER A 157 22.72 -5.36 5.07
CA SER A 157 23.55 -4.20 5.39
C SER A 157 24.98 -4.54 5.83
N GLY A 158 25.26 -5.81 6.11
CA GLY A 158 26.59 -6.27 6.50
C GLY A 158 27.50 -6.60 5.32
N ASN A 159 28.80 -6.72 5.61
CA ASN A 159 29.83 -7.11 4.64
C ASN A 159 29.94 -8.63 4.44
N GLY A 160 28.82 -9.36 4.60
CA GLY A 160 28.78 -10.81 4.40
C GLY A 160 29.10 -11.18 2.95
N SER A 161 29.73 -12.34 2.71
CA SER A 161 30.09 -12.76 1.35
C SER A 161 28.89 -12.94 0.41
N ASN A 162 27.71 -13.19 0.99
CA ASN A 162 26.46 -13.39 0.28
C ASN A 162 25.46 -12.25 0.52
N SER A 163 25.89 -11.10 1.02
CA SER A 163 25.00 -9.95 1.20
C SER A 163 24.45 -9.45 -0.14
N VAL A 164 23.21 -8.96 -0.09
CA VAL A 164 22.51 -8.33 -1.20
C VAL A 164 21.78 -7.10 -0.65
N THR A 165 22.13 -5.93 -1.17
CA THR A 165 21.32 -4.72 -1.00
C THR A 165 20.12 -4.83 -1.94
N TRP A 166 18.93 -4.92 -1.38
CA TRP A 166 17.72 -5.16 -2.17
C TRP A 166 17.22 -3.88 -2.82
N ASN A 167 17.27 -2.74 -2.12
CA ASN A 167 16.79 -1.47 -2.62
C ASN A 167 17.95 -0.47 -2.80
N ASP A 168 18.71 -0.59 -3.88
CA ASP A 168 19.88 0.27 -4.13
C ASP A 168 19.55 1.78 -4.22
N ASN A 169 18.28 2.13 -4.46
CA ASN A 169 17.80 3.52 -4.49
C ASN A 169 17.21 4.00 -3.14
N GLY A 170 17.29 3.18 -2.09
CA GLY A 170 16.77 3.50 -0.77
C GLY A 170 17.51 4.66 -0.11
N SER A 171 16.79 5.73 0.22
CA SER A 171 17.35 6.93 0.87
C SER A 171 17.04 7.03 2.37
N GLU A 172 16.21 6.13 2.89
CA GLU A 172 15.70 6.13 4.27
C GLU A 172 14.90 7.39 4.64
N MET A 173 14.52 8.19 3.65
CA MET A 173 13.87 9.49 3.83
C MET A 173 12.58 9.40 4.66
N SER A 174 11.76 8.35 4.47
CA SER A 174 10.53 8.14 5.25
C SER A 174 10.76 7.85 6.73
N TYR A 175 11.99 7.49 7.11
CA TYR A 175 12.36 7.02 8.45
C TYR A 175 13.15 8.05 9.25
N ARG A 176 13.05 9.33 8.86
CA ARG A 176 13.69 10.44 9.57
C ARG A 176 12.64 11.37 10.16
N ASP A 177 12.96 11.97 11.30
CA ASP A 177 12.17 13.06 11.88
C ASP A 177 12.67 14.40 11.33
N TYR A 178 11.81 15.12 10.61
CA TYR A 178 12.14 16.41 10.03
C TYR A 178 11.75 17.60 10.93
N GLY A 179 10.86 17.42 11.90
CA GLY A 179 10.41 18.50 12.78
C GLY A 179 9.67 19.68 12.10
N ILE A 180 9.39 19.58 10.79
CA ILE A 180 8.64 20.57 9.99
C ILE A 180 7.58 19.86 9.13
N PRO A 181 6.49 20.54 8.73
CA PRO A 181 5.49 19.95 7.85
C PRO A 181 6.00 19.88 6.40
N VAL A 182 5.72 18.75 5.74
CA VAL A 182 6.04 18.54 4.32
C VAL A 182 4.81 18.02 3.59
N PHE A 183 4.33 18.72 2.56
CA PHE A 183 3.13 18.35 1.80
C PHE A 183 3.44 18.14 0.31
N ALA A 184 2.86 17.11 -0.29
CA ALA A 184 2.77 16.98 -1.73
C ALA A 184 1.54 17.72 -2.24
N LEU A 185 1.68 18.55 -3.27
CA LEU A 185 0.59 19.24 -3.95
C LEU A 185 0.23 18.51 -5.23
N TYR A 186 -1.06 18.31 -5.50
CA TYR A 186 -1.52 17.54 -6.66
C TYR A 186 -2.64 18.18 -7.50
N LYS A 187 -3.17 19.34 -7.10
CA LYS A 187 -4.14 20.10 -7.91
C LYS A 187 -3.44 21.13 -8.80
N GLU A 188 -3.57 20.95 -10.10
CA GLU A 188 -2.87 21.77 -11.11
C GLU A 188 -3.13 23.28 -10.96
N ASN A 189 -4.40 23.69 -10.79
CA ASN A 189 -4.75 25.10 -10.63
C ASN A 189 -4.10 25.72 -9.38
N GLU A 190 -4.07 24.97 -8.27
CA GLU A 190 -3.47 25.44 -7.01
C GLU A 190 -1.94 25.55 -7.14
N ILE A 191 -1.31 24.57 -7.80
CA ILE A 191 0.13 24.58 -8.10
C ILE A 191 0.50 25.77 -8.99
N ASN A 192 -0.23 25.99 -10.08
CA ASN A 192 0.02 27.08 -11.02
C ASN A 192 -0.14 28.45 -10.34
N ASN A 193 -1.14 28.61 -9.49
CA ASN A 193 -1.34 29.82 -8.70
C ASN A 193 -0.17 30.09 -7.74
N LEU A 194 0.34 29.05 -7.08
CA LEU A 194 1.46 29.18 -6.16
C LEU A 194 2.78 29.52 -6.87
N ILE A 195 3.04 28.89 -8.02
CA ILE A 195 4.21 29.19 -8.86
C ILE A 195 4.11 30.64 -9.39
N LYS A 196 2.91 31.08 -9.80
CA LYS A 196 2.68 32.46 -10.22
C LYS A 196 2.95 33.43 -9.07
N CYS A 197 2.42 33.16 -7.87
CA CYS A 197 2.65 33.97 -6.68
C CYS A 197 4.16 34.13 -6.36
N TYR A 198 4.93 33.05 -6.47
CA TYR A 198 6.40 33.10 -6.36
C TYR A 198 7.04 33.99 -7.44
N LYS A 199 6.65 33.80 -8.71
CA LYS A 199 7.22 34.56 -9.83
C LYS A 199 6.93 36.06 -9.74
N ASP A 200 5.74 36.42 -9.29
CA ASP A 200 5.28 37.80 -9.23
C ASP A 200 5.90 38.56 -8.04
N HIS A 201 6.16 37.89 -6.91
CA HIS A 201 6.55 38.54 -5.66
C HIS A 201 7.91 38.14 -5.07
N ASN A 202 8.36 36.89 -5.27
CA ASN A 202 9.46 36.32 -4.50
C ASN A 202 10.70 35.95 -5.33
N LYS A 203 10.60 35.98 -6.67
CA LYS A 203 11.69 35.54 -7.54
C LYS A 203 12.89 36.49 -7.40
N PRO A 204 14.09 35.98 -7.06
CA PRO A 204 15.31 36.79 -7.03
C PRO A 204 15.63 37.39 -8.40
N VAL A 205 15.91 38.69 -8.44
CA VAL A 205 16.39 39.39 -9.64
C VAL A 205 17.89 39.61 -9.48
N ASN A 206 18.69 39.13 -10.43
CA ASN A 206 20.17 39.17 -10.38
C ASN A 206 20.78 38.58 -9.09
N GLY A 207 20.06 37.63 -8.46
CA GLY A 207 20.48 36.99 -7.21
C GLY A 207 20.32 37.85 -5.95
N GLU A 208 19.68 39.02 -6.05
CA GLU A 208 19.31 39.85 -4.91
C GLU A 208 18.01 39.38 -4.25
N ASN A 209 17.76 39.84 -3.02
CA ASN A 209 16.53 39.49 -2.30
C ASN A 209 15.35 40.30 -2.85
N PRO A 210 14.16 39.69 -3.00
CA PRO A 210 12.97 40.40 -3.47
C PRO A 210 12.52 41.49 -2.49
N ASP A 211 11.88 42.53 -3.00
CA ASP A 211 11.25 43.57 -2.16
C ASP A 211 9.85 43.15 -1.69
N TYR A 212 9.41 43.74 -0.58
CA TYR A 212 8.04 43.57 -0.09
C TYR A 212 7.02 44.22 -1.06
N PRO A 213 5.82 43.65 -1.29
CA PRO A 213 5.19 42.51 -0.61
C PRO A 213 5.57 41.12 -1.14
N LEU A 214 5.77 40.19 -0.21
CA LEU A 214 6.13 38.80 -0.47
C LEU A 214 4.93 37.86 -0.40
N CYS A 215 4.98 36.77 -1.17
CA CYS A 215 4.04 35.66 -1.11
C CYS A 215 4.45 34.65 -0.02
N GLY A 216 3.50 34.28 0.85
CA GLY A 216 3.72 33.31 1.94
C GLY A 216 2.70 32.17 1.92
N VAL A 217 3.04 31.08 2.59
CA VAL A 217 2.14 29.94 2.82
C VAL A 217 2.12 29.58 4.30
N GLU A 218 0.94 29.24 4.79
CA GLU A 218 0.72 28.63 6.11
C GLU A 218 0.43 27.14 5.95
N MET A 219 1.10 26.30 6.75
CA MET A 219 0.96 24.85 6.76
C MET A 219 0.55 24.37 8.15
N MET A 220 -0.58 23.67 8.24
CA MET A 220 -1.12 23.13 9.49
C MET A 220 -1.25 21.60 9.42
N SER A 221 -0.43 20.90 10.18
CA SER A 221 -0.46 19.43 10.35
C SER A 221 0.19 19.04 11.68
N PHE A 222 -0.33 19.58 12.78
CA PHE A 222 0.19 19.27 14.13
C PHE A 222 -0.15 17.84 14.50
N MET A 223 0.87 17.04 14.81
CA MET A 223 0.71 15.64 15.22
C MET A 223 0.69 15.55 16.75
N HIS A 224 -0.29 14.84 17.31
CA HIS A 224 -0.46 14.71 18.76
C HIS A 224 0.52 13.71 19.40
N ALA A 225 0.99 12.75 18.61
CA ALA A 225 1.97 11.76 18.99
C ALA A 225 3.35 12.41 19.21
N ALA A 226 4.13 11.89 20.17
CA ALA A 226 5.48 12.39 20.42
C ALA A 226 6.36 11.30 21.06
N LYS A 227 7.67 11.41 20.80
CA LYS A 227 8.77 10.64 21.39
C LYS A 227 8.89 9.20 20.88
N ASP A 228 8.07 8.28 21.40
CA ASP A 228 8.17 6.84 21.14
C ASP A 228 6.83 6.13 21.41
N THR A 229 6.64 4.93 20.84
CA THR A 229 5.40 4.15 20.98
C THR A 229 5.05 3.84 22.44
N PRO A 230 5.98 3.37 23.31
CA PRO A 230 5.66 3.11 24.72
C PRO A 230 5.14 4.36 25.46
N THR A 231 5.76 5.52 25.24
CA THR A 231 5.36 6.78 25.85
C THR A 231 4.00 7.23 25.34
N CYS A 232 3.77 7.15 24.03
CA CYS A 232 2.53 7.57 23.42
C CYS A 232 1.35 6.66 23.83
N MET A 233 1.49 5.35 23.73
CA MET A 233 0.45 4.39 24.12
C MET A 233 0.10 4.48 25.62
N ARG A 234 1.10 4.71 26.48
CA ARG A 234 0.88 4.98 27.91
C ARG A 234 0.03 6.22 28.14
N LYS A 235 0.27 7.30 27.38
CA LYS A 235 -0.55 8.53 27.47
C LYS A 235 -1.97 8.32 26.94
N SER A 236 -2.13 7.62 25.82
CA SER A 236 -3.44 7.28 25.26
C SER A 236 -4.29 6.43 26.22
N SER A 237 -3.64 5.62 27.07
CA SER A 237 -4.29 4.73 28.03
C SER A 237 -4.52 5.35 29.43
N ALA A 238 -4.22 6.64 29.61
CA ALA A 238 -4.35 7.31 30.91
C ALA A 238 -5.84 7.50 31.34
N PRO A 239 -6.16 7.52 32.65
CA PRO A 239 -7.53 7.62 33.15
C PRO A 239 -8.34 8.84 32.67
N LYS A 240 -9.67 8.67 32.62
CA LYS A 240 -10.69 9.42 31.87
C LYS A 240 -10.71 10.96 31.92
N TYR A 241 -10.08 11.63 32.88
CA TYR A 241 -10.15 13.10 32.97
C TYR A 241 -9.36 13.81 31.85
N THR A 242 -8.55 13.08 31.09
CA THR A 242 -7.72 13.61 29.99
C THR A 242 -7.72 12.72 28.74
N GLN A 243 -8.77 11.93 28.48
CA GLN A 243 -8.79 10.97 27.37
C GLN A 243 -8.74 11.67 25.99
N ASN A 244 -7.53 11.96 25.54
CA ASN A 244 -7.21 12.25 24.15
C ASN A 244 -6.48 11.03 23.62
N GLY A 245 -6.96 10.43 22.52
CA GLY A 245 -6.16 9.48 21.76
C GLY A 245 -4.96 10.21 21.17
N PHE A 246 -3.74 9.83 21.55
CA PHE A 246 -2.52 10.45 21.04
C PHE A 246 -1.90 9.67 19.87
N CYS A 247 -2.11 8.36 19.85
CA CYS A 247 -1.68 7.45 18.79
C CYS A 247 -2.51 6.18 18.83
N ASP A 248 -2.57 5.52 17.68
CA ASP A 248 -3.22 4.25 17.45
C ASP A 248 -2.18 3.26 16.87
N PRO A 249 -2.35 1.94 17.11
CA PRO A 249 -1.51 0.93 16.49
C PRO A 249 -1.74 0.92 14.97
N LEU A 250 -0.66 0.71 14.22
CA LEU A 250 -0.72 0.48 12.79
C LEU A 250 -1.16 -0.97 12.53
N GLY A 251 -2.12 -1.18 11.64
CA GLY A 251 -2.57 -2.53 11.31
C GLY A 251 -3.86 -2.56 10.51
N ASP A 252 -4.10 -3.72 9.90
CA ASP A 252 -5.33 -4.06 9.18
C ASP A 252 -5.56 -5.58 9.31
N LYS A 253 -6.38 -6.19 8.44
CA LYS A 253 -6.67 -7.62 8.40
C LYS A 253 -5.98 -8.27 7.21
N ASN A 254 -5.41 -9.44 7.46
CA ASN A 254 -5.02 -10.35 6.38
C ASN A 254 -6.27 -10.91 5.70
N VAL A 255 -6.19 -11.15 4.40
CA VAL A 255 -7.24 -11.85 3.64
C VAL A 255 -6.76 -13.27 3.38
N TRP A 256 -7.59 -14.27 3.64
CA TRP A 256 -7.27 -15.63 3.24
C TRP A 256 -8.53 -16.39 2.83
N GLY A 257 -8.34 -17.43 2.03
CA GLY A 257 -9.40 -18.32 1.58
C GLY A 257 -8.83 -19.57 0.94
N THR A 258 -9.61 -20.65 0.90
CA THR A 258 -9.22 -21.92 0.29
C THR A 258 -10.05 -22.23 -0.94
N LEU A 259 -9.48 -23.02 -1.86
CA LEU A 259 -10.19 -23.45 -3.07
C LEU A 259 -11.40 -24.33 -2.76
N PHE A 260 -11.28 -25.20 -1.76
CA PHE A 260 -12.35 -26.02 -1.21
C PHE A 260 -12.45 -25.79 0.31
N SER A 261 -13.65 -26.01 0.86
CA SER A 261 -13.81 -26.06 2.31
C SER A 261 -13.07 -27.29 2.86
N PHE A 262 -12.42 -27.11 3.99
CA PHE A 262 -11.73 -28.17 4.74
C PHE A 262 -12.40 -28.41 6.11
N ALA A 263 -13.65 -28.00 6.30
CA ALA A 263 -14.34 -28.08 7.59
C ALA A 263 -14.40 -29.51 8.17
N ASP A 264 -14.53 -30.51 7.30
CA ASP A 264 -14.69 -31.92 7.68
C ASP A 264 -13.35 -32.71 7.70
N ASP A 265 -12.22 -32.03 7.43
CA ASP A 265 -10.92 -32.68 7.34
C ASP A 265 -10.23 -32.81 8.71
N SER A 266 -9.33 -33.79 8.81
CA SER A 266 -8.43 -33.95 9.94
C SER A 266 -6.99 -33.74 9.47
N PHE A 267 -6.50 -32.51 9.58
CA PHE A 267 -5.12 -32.19 9.20
C PHE A 267 -4.09 -32.91 10.06
N THR A 268 -3.00 -33.29 9.42
CA THR A 268 -1.83 -33.95 9.97
C THR A 268 -0.58 -33.14 9.69
N HIS A 269 0.23 -33.47 8.68
CA HIS A 269 1.43 -32.73 8.30
C HIS A 269 1.51 -32.64 6.78
N ASN A 270 1.93 -31.48 6.25
CA ASN A 270 2.06 -31.25 4.80
C ASN A 270 0.75 -31.41 3.99
N ASP A 271 -0.37 -30.89 4.51
CA ASP A 271 -1.70 -30.99 3.87
C ASP A 271 -2.13 -29.72 3.12
N VAL A 272 -1.44 -28.60 3.32
CA VAL A 272 -1.83 -27.28 2.76
C VAL A 272 -0.70 -26.65 1.95
N ILE A 273 -1.00 -26.18 0.75
CA ILE A 273 -0.15 -25.30 -0.05
C ILE A 273 -0.58 -23.87 0.21
N LEU A 274 0.35 -23.04 0.68
CA LEU A 274 0.09 -21.64 0.97
C LEU A 274 0.63 -20.78 -0.18
N ALA A 275 -0.27 -20.18 -0.95
CA ALA A 275 0.05 -19.27 -2.04
C ALA A 275 -0.25 -17.83 -1.61
N THR A 276 0.76 -16.96 -1.67
CA THR A 276 0.75 -15.70 -0.94
C THR A 276 1.22 -14.50 -1.75
N ALA A 277 0.74 -13.32 -1.35
CA ALA A 277 1.23 -12.02 -1.80
C ALA A 277 1.06 -11.01 -0.66
N LYS A 278 1.86 -9.95 -0.64
CA LYS A 278 1.58 -8.80 0.24
C LYS A 278 0.51 -7.89 -0.37
N LEU A 279 -0.18 -7.13 0.48
CA LEU A 279 -1.35 -6.33 0.13
C LEU A 279 -1.13 -4.81 0.33
N ASP A 280 0.05 -4.43 0.83
CA ASP A 280 0.37 -3.06 1.20
C ASP A 280 1.62 -2.52 0.53
N SER A 281 1.64 -1.19 0.45
CA SER A 281 2.76 -0.38 0.02
C SER A 281 2.82 0.88 0.89
N THR A 282 3.93 1.61 0.86
CA THR A 282 4.06 2.91 1.52
C THR A 282 4.63 3.95 0.58
N ALA A 283 4.62 5.20 1.03
CA ALA A 283 5.32 6.32 0.41
C ALA A 283 5.60 7.38 1.47
N PHE A 284 6.49 8.33 1.16
CA PHE A 284 6.76 9.48 2.01
C PHE A 284 5.49 10.29 2.35
N PHE A 285 4.53 10.34 1.43
CA PHE A 285 3.20 10.90 1.63
C PHE A 285 2.20 9.75 1.66
N HIS A 286 1.58 9.49 2.81
CA HIS A 286 0.84 8.25 3.05
C HIS A 286 -0.34 8.02 2.09
N ASP A 287 -1.02 9.09 1.66
CA ASP A 287 -2.15 8.96 0.72
C ASP A 287 -1.69 8.74 -0.74
N LEU A 288 -0.39 8.82 -1.00
CA LEU A 288 0.22 8.65 -2.32
C LEU A 288 1.11 7.41 -2.36
N ALA A 289 0.59 6.28 -1.88
CA ALA A 289 1.23 4.96 -1.92
C ALA A 289 0.58 4.06 -3.01
N PRO A 290 0.89 4.26 -4.31
CA PRO A 290 0.27 3.51 -5.41
C PRO A 290 0.64 2.04 -5.46
N GLY A 291 1.90 1.68 -5.17
CA GLY A 291 2.35 0.28 -5.03
C GLY A 291 2.18 -0.59 -6.27
N ALA A 292 2.34 -0.02 -7.47
CA ALA A 292 1.99 -0.71 -8.71
C ALA A 292 2.82 -1.99 -8.91
N ASP A 293 4.14 -1.88 -8.94
CA ASP A 293 4.97 -3.07 -8.99
C ASP A 293 5.16 -3.70 -7.61
N ASN A 294 5.27 -2.88 -6.56
CA ASN A 294 5.57 -3.34 -5.21
C ASN A 294 4.62 -4.46 -4.71
N ASP A 295 3.31 -4.25 -4.75
CA ASP A 295 2.33 -5.19 -4.21
C ASP A 295 1.19 -5.53 -5.19
N ALA A 296 0.72 -4.57 -6.00
CA ALA A 296 -0.47 -4.76 -6.83
C ALA A 296 -0.32 -5.88 -7.87
N THR A 297 0.89 -6.06 -8.43
CA THR A 297 1.19 -7.12 -9.41
C THR A 297 1.09 -8.52 -8.79
N GLY A 298 1.64 -8.71 -7.59
CA GLY A 298 1.53 -9.96 -6.84
C GLY A 298 0.09 -10.31 -6.49
N VAL A 299 -0.68 -9.31 -6.01
CA VAL A 299 -2.11 -9.46 -5.72
C VAL A 299 -2.89 -9.87 -6.97
N THR A 300 -2.63 -9.18 -8.09
CA THR A 300 -3.30 -9.44 -9.37
C THR A 300 -3.06 -10.86 -9.85
N VAL A 301 -1.79 -11.29 -9.89
CA VAL A 301 -1.40 -12.62 -10.37
C VAL A 301 -2.02 -13.71 -9.50
N LEU A 302 -2.01 -13.54 -8.17
CA LEU A 302 -2.58 -14.53 -7.25
C LEU A 302 -4.11 -14.65 -7.40
N LEU A 303 -4.81 -13.52 -7.51
CA LEU A 303 -6.26 -13.51 -7.75
C LEU A 303 -6.63 -14.11 -9.11
N ALA A 304 -5.85 -13.82 -10.15
CA ALA A 304 -6.05 -14.41 -11.47
C ALA A 304 -5.80 -15.92 -11.46
N ALA A 305 -4.77 -16.39 -10.76
CA ALA A 305 -4.54 -17.83 -10.58
C ALA A 305 -5.68 -18.50 -9.78
N ALA A 306 -6.21 -17.81 -8.77
CA ALA A 306 -7.38 -18.27 -8.02
C ALA A 306 -8.64 -18.35 -8.89
N GLU A 307 -8.85 -17.42 -9.83
CA GLU A 307 -9.96 -17.48 -10.80
C GLU A 307 -9.84 -18.70 -11.72
N VAL A 308 -8.65 -18.99 -12.24
CA VAL A 308 -8.41 -20.17 -13.09
C VAL A 308 -8.78 -21.45 -12.34
N LEU A 309 -8.28 -21.62 -11.11
CA LEU A 309 -8.57 -22.79 -10.29
C LEU A 309 -10.04 -22.85 -9.87
N GLY A 310 -10.66 -21.71 -9.51
CA GLY A 310 -12.07 -21.65 -9.16
C GLY A 310 -13.00 -21.90 -10.35
N ASN A 311 -12.58 -21.65 -11.59
CA ASN A 311 -13.35 -22.06 -12.77
C ASN A 311 -13.42 -23.59 -12.89
N LEU A 312 -12.34 -24.30 -12.54
CA LEU A 312 -12.33 -25.77 -12.50
C LEU A 312 -13.24 -26.34 -11.40
N THR A 313 -13.42 -25.61 -10.30
CA THR A 313 -14.37 -26.04 -9.26
C THR A 313 -15.82 -25.81 -9.71
N ARG A 314 -16.10 -24.65 -10.34
CA ARG A 314 -17.44 -24.29 -10.82
C ARG A 314 -17.95 -25.15 -11.97
N ASN A 315 -17.07 -25.63 -12.84
CA ASN A 315 -17.43 -26.54 -13.94
C ASN A 315 -17.34 -28.03 -13.55
N ASP A 316 -17.17 -28.34 -12.26
CA ASP A 316 -17.02 -29.69 -11.71
C ASP A 316 -15.84 -30.51 -12.27
N SER A 317 -14.83 -29.88 -12.88
CA SER A 317 -13.63 -30.56 -13.40
C SER A 317 -12.70 -31.07 -12.30
N ILE A 318 -12.75 -30.46 -11.12
CA ILE A 318 -12.03 -30.94 -9.93
C ILE A 318 -12.94 -31.08 -8.72
N LYS A 319 -12.54 -31.96 -7.81
CA LYS A 319 -13.19 -32.19 -6.51
C LYS A 319 -12.26 -31.78 -5.37
N ALA A 320 -12.81 -31.75 -4.16
CA ALA A 320 -12.04 -31.52 -2.96
C ALA A 320 -10.87 -32.53 -2.86
N PRO A 321 -9.69 -32.11 -2.40
CA PRO A 321 -8.52 -32.96 -2.34
C PRO A 321 -8.71 -34.12 -1.35
N ASP A 322 -8.28 -35.32 -1.74
CA ASP A 322 -8.24 -36.50 -0.90
C ASP A 322 -6.87 -36.60 -0.20
N LEU A 323 -6.81 -36.17 1.06
CA LEU A 323 -5.58 -36.20 1.87
C LEU A 323 -4.99 -37.62 1.98
N LYS A 324 -5.81 -38.68 1.89
CA LYS A 324 -5.31 -40.08 1.92
C LYS A 324 -4.53 -40.44 0.65
N LYS A 325 -4.77 -39.73 -0.45
CA LYS A 325 -4.01 -39.83 -1.70
C LYS A 325 -2.86 -38.84 -1.78
N ASN A 326 -2.47 -38.22 -0.65
CA ASN A 326 -1.44 -37.19 -0.59
C ASN A 326 -1.75 -35.98 -1.49
N GLN A 327 -3.04 -35.70 -1.70
CA GLN A 327 -3.50 -34.45 -2.29
C GLN A 327 -3.53 -33.36 -1.21
N LYS A 328 -3.47 -32.09 -1.61
CA LYS A 328 -3.31 -30.95 -0.69
C LYS A 328 -4.34 -29.88 -0.96
N HIS A 329 -4.75 -29.19 0.09
CA HIS A 329 -5.56 -27.99 -0.03
C HIS A 329 -4.73 -26.82 -0.54
N ILE A 330 -5.34 -25.95 -1.33
CA ILE A 330 -4.72 -24.71 -1.79
C ILE A 330 -5.34 -23.56 -1.00
N MET A 331 -4.49 -22.83 -0.29
CA MET A 331 -4.85 -21.68 0.52
C MET A 331 -4.21 -20.42 -0.08
N PHE A 332 -5.04 -19.47 -0.47
CA PHE A 332 -4.62 -18.15 -0.91
C PHE A 332 -4.58 -17.23 0.31
N SER A 333 -3.50 -16.47 0.48
CA SER A 333 -3.37 -15.51 1.57
C SER A 333 -2.72 -14.21 1.12
N PHE A 334 -3.29 -13.09 1.54
CA PHE A 334 -2.81 -11.74 1.27
C PHE A 334 -2.49 -11.07 2.60
N PHE A 335 -1.22 -10.74 2.80
CA PHE A 335 -0.73 -10.18 4.06
C PHE A 335 -0.72 -8.66 4.00
N HIS A 336 -1.34 -8.01 4.98
CA HIS A 336 -1.38 -6.55 5.06
C HIS A 336 -0.45 -6.06 6.17
N GLY A 337 0.33 -5.02 5.87
CA GLY A 337 1.30 -4.44 6.81
C GLY A 337 2.68 -5.10 6.72
N GLU A 338 3.01 -5.72 5.58
CA GLU A 338 4.32 -6.32 5.36
C GLU A 338 5.43 -5.27 5.27
N VAL A 339 5.13 -4.06 4.80
CA VAL A 339 6.11 -2.96 4.71
C VAL A 339 6.55 -2.48 6.10
N TRP A 340 5.72 -2.67 7.12
CA TRP A 340 5.99 -2.24 8.48
C TRP A 340 6.38 -3.43 9.35
N ASP A 341 7.59 -3.94 9.18
CA ASP A 341 8.15 -5.01 10.02
C ASP A 341 7.34 -6.32 10.02
N TYR A 342 6.66 -6.62 8.91
CA TYR A 342 5.88 -7.85 8.72
C TYR A 342 4.69 -8.03 9.69
N ILE A 343 3.90 -6.97 9.94
CA ILE A 343 2.74 -7.01 10.86
C ILE A 343 1.82 -8.19 10.54
N GLY A 344 1.40 -8.33 9.29
CA GLY A 344 0.39 -9.29 8.85
C GLY A 344 0.86 -10.73 8.97
N SER A 345 1.98 -11.08 8.33
CA SER A 345 2.51 -12.44 8.31
C SER A 345 3.03 -12.86 9.69
N SER A 346 3.65 -11.95 10.45
CA SER A 346 4.06 -12.24 11.83
C SER A 346 2.86 -12.54 12.73
N ARG A 347 1.71 -11.87 12.53
CA ARG A 347 0.48 -12.17 13.27
C ARG A 347 -0.07 -13.55 12.92
N MET A 348 -0.14 -13.91 11.64
CA MET A 348 -0.63 -15.23 11.22
C MET A 348 0.24 -16.37 11.75
N VAL A 349 1.58 -16.22 11.69
CA VAL A 349 2.53 -17.19 12.26
C VAL A 349 2.31 -17.32 13.77
N TYR A 350 2.15 -16.20 14.49
CA TYR A 350 1.84 -16.22 15.92
C TYR A 350 0.55 -17.01 16.21
N ASP A 351 -0.52 -16.80 15.44
CA ASP A 351 -1.79 -17.49 15.64
C ASP A 351 -1.69 -18.99 15.35
N MET A 352 -0.96 -19.39 14.30
CA MET A 352 -0.70 -20.80 13.99
C MET A 352 0.08 -21.51 15.11
N MET A 353 1.12 -20.86 15.65
CA MET A 353 1.94 -21.41 16.74
C MET A 353 1.12 -21.59 18.03
N ASN A 354 0.22 -20.65 18.33
CA ASN A 354 -0.62 -20.70 19.53
C ASN A 354 -1.90 -21.54 19.35
N GLY A 355 -2.19 -21.99 18.12
CA GLY A 355 -3.40 -22.77 17.83
C GLY A 355 -4.69 -21.95 17.83
N ASP A 356 -4.55 -20.67 17.47
CA ASP A 356 -5.64 -19.72 17.30
C ASP A 356 -5.93 -19.46 15.81
N PHE A 357 -5.30 -20.23 14.90
CA PHE A 357 -5.54 -20.17 13.45
C PHE A 357 -6.12 -21.49 12.90
N PRO A 358 -7.16 -21.43 12.04
CA PRO A 358 -8.08 -20.30 11.86
C PRO A 358 -8.77 -19.90 13.18
N ASP A 359 -9.42 -18.74 13.22
CA ASP A 359 -10.14 -18.28 14.42
C ASP A 359 -11.09 -19.38 14.93
N LYS A 360 -11.01 -19.68 16.23
CA LYS A 360 -11.83 -20.68 16.93
C LYS A 360 -13.34 -20.51 16.69
N GLY A 361 -13.80 -19.29 16.38
CA GLY A 361 -15.19 -19.01 16.03
C GLY A 361 -15.65 -19.61 14.69
N LEU A 362 -14.75 -19.97 13.78
CA LEU A 362 -15.08 -20.39 12.40
C LEU A 362 -15.46 -21.87 12.27
N LYS A 363 -15.37 -22.67 13.33
CA LYS A 363 -15.60 -24.14 13.29
C LYS A 363 -14.83 -24.85 12.16
N LEU A 364 -13.57 -24.46 11.96
CA LEU A 364 -12.66 -25.09 11.02
C LEU A 364 -11.59 -25.89 11.78
N PRO A 365 -10.99 -26.93 11.17
CA PRO A 365 -9.81 -27.58 11.72
C PRO A 365 -8.69 -26.57 11.98
N ARG A 366 -7.98 -26.77 13.09
CA ARG A 366 -6.80 -25.99 13.43
C ARG A 366 -5.72 -26.19 12.37
N LEU A 367 -5.08 -25.10 11.99
CA LEU A 367 -3.90 -25.08 11.13
C LEU A 367 -2.69 -24.55 11.90
N ASP A 368 -1.59 -25.29 11.84
CA ASP A 368 -0.28 -24.93 12.35
C ASP A 368 0.77 -24.92 11.22
N LEU A 369 1.99 -24.54 11.58
CA LEU A 369 3.10 -24.44 10.62
C LEU A 369 3.55 -25.80 10.05
N SER A 370 3.21 -26.91 10.70
CA SER A 370 3.58 -28.26 10.26
C SER A 370 2.61 -28.79 9.18
N ASN A 371 1.40 -28.23 9.11
CA ASN A 371 0.44 -28.53 8.05
C ASN A 371 0.85 -27.95 6.69
N ILE A 372 1.78 -26.98 6.65
CA ILE A 372 2.23 -26.33 5.40
C ILE A 372 3.15 -27.27 4.63
N ALA A 373 2.67 -27.75 3.49
CA ALA A 373 3.38 -28.64 2.58
C ALA A 373 4.35 -27.90 1.66
N TYR A 374 3.92 -26.75 1.16
CA TYR A 374 4.62 -25.88 0.22
C TYR A 374 4.20 -24.44 0.44
N TYR A 375 5.14 -23.51 0.29
CA TYR A 375 4.90 -22.08 0.41
C TYR A 375 5.35 -21.36 -0.86
N LEU A 376 4.44 -20.65 -1.52
CA LEU A 376 4.72 -19.86 -2.72
C LEU A 376 4.35 -18.41 -2.47
N GLU A 377 5.26 -17.48 -2.71
CA GLU A 377 5.00 -16.04 -2.59
C GLU A 377 5.30 -15.29 -3.87
N LEU A 378 4.45 -14.32 -4.19
CA LEU A 378 4.61 -13.39 -5.30
C LEU A 378 4.95 -12.01 -4.72
N ASN A 379 6.11 -11.47 -5.11
CA ASN A 379 6.61 -10.20 -4.57
C ASN A 379 7.37 -9.43 -5.66
N GLN A 380 6.86 -8.27 -6.09
CA GLN A 380 7.38 -7.50 -7.24
C GLN A 380 7.50 -8.36 -8.49
N VAL A 381 6.39 -8.58 -9.19
CA VAL A 381 6.32 -9.47 -10.37
C VAL A 381 5.88 -8.71 -11.63
N GLY A 382 5.86 -7.39 -11.58
CA GLY A 382 5.37 -6.53 -12.65
C GLY A 382 6.40 -6.22 -13.72
N LEU A 383 7.68 -6.17 -13.35
CA LEU A 383 8.77 -5.88 -14.27
C LEU A 383 9.48 -7.18 -14.67
N LEU A 384 10.52 -7.06 -15.50
CA LEU A 384 11.35 -8.20 -15.91
C LEU A 384 12.82 -7.79 -15.92
N ASP A 385 13.62 -8.46 -15.09
CA ASP A 385 15.08 -8.40 -15.15
C ASP A 385 15.59 -9.49 -16.11
N GLU A 386 16.45 -9.12 -17.05
CA GLU A 386 16.96 -10.04 -18.09
C GLU A 386 15.84 -10.84 -18.81
N ASN A 387 14.68 -10.22 -19.06
CA ASN A 387 13.48 -10.85 -19.62
C ASN A 387 13.03 -12.13 -18.86
N SER A 388 13.31 -12.20 -17.55
CA SER A 388 13.10 -13.38 -16.72
C SER A 388 12.47 -13.00 -15.38
N LEU A 389 11.75 -13.95 -14.78
CA LEU A 389 11.46 -13.94 -13.35
C LEU A 389 12.45 -14.83 -12.61
N TRP A 390 12.53 -14.63 -11.30
CA TRP A 390 13.48 -15.29 -10.42
C TRP A 390 12.74 -15.96 -9.26
N ALA A 391 13.02 -17.25 -9.06
CA ALA A 391 12.48 -18.04 -7.97
C ALA A 391 13.53 -18.17 -6.85
N HIS A 392 13.41 -17.31 -5.84
CA HIS A 392 14.30 -17.26 -4.69
C HIS A 392 13.94 -18.34 -3.66
N ARG A 393 14.95 -18.91 -3.01
CA ARG A 393 14.80 -19.92 -1.94
C ARG A 393 15.77 -19.65 -0.79
N ASP A 394 15.45 -20.14 0.40
CA ASP A 394 16.34 -20.02 1.56
C ASP A 394 17.59 -20.89 1.38
N PRO A 395 18.80 -20.31 1.36
CA PRO A 395 20.04 -21.06 1.16
C PRO A 395 20.42 -21.95 2.36
N GLU A 396 19.84 -21.72 3.54
CA GLU A 396 20.13 -22.47 4.77
C GLU A 396 19.18 -23.66 5.00
N SER A 397 18.30 -23.97 4.04
CA SER A 397 17.34 -25.06 4.14
C SER A 397 18.03 -26.43 4.26
N GLU A 398 17.48 -27.33 5.09
CA GLU A 398 17.92 -28.72 5.17
C GLU A 398 17.75 -29.48 3.85
N GLU A 399 18.52 -30.56 3.65
CA GLU A 399 18.55 -31.31 2.39
C GLU A 399 17.16 -31.78 1.92
N HIS A 400 16.35 -32.28 2.85
CA HIS A 400 15.02 -32.80 2.53
C HIS A 400 14.07 -31.68 2.05
N VAL A 401 14.19 -30.48 2.63
CA VAL A 401 13.47 -29.26 2.22
C VAL A 401 13.96 -28.78 0.87
N ARG A 402 15.28 -28.80 0.65
CA ARG A 402 15.92 -28.41 -0.60
C ARG A 402 15.46 -29.28 -1.77
N SER A 403 15.29 -30.58 -1.56
CA SER A 403 14.74 -31.50 -2.56
C SER A 403 13.30 -31.14 -2.94
N LYS A 404 12.41 -30.94 -1.95
CA LYS A 404 11.02 -30.49 -2.19
C LYS A 404 10.96 -29.15 -2.91
N THR A 405 11.81 -28.20 -2.52
CA THR A 405 11.91 -26.87 -3.14
C THR A 405 12.39 -26.95 -4.59
N LYS A 406 13.32 -27.87 -4.89
CA LYS A 406 13.78 -28.14 -6.26
C LYS A 406 12.66 -28.74 -7.12
N THR A 407 11.85 -29.65 -6.57
CA THR A 407 10.65 -30.15 -7.26
C THR A 407 9.70 -29.01 -7.58
N MET A 408 9.43 -28.13 -6.61
CA MET A 408 8.56 -26.97 -6.82
C MET A 408 9.09 -26.03 -7.90
N PHE A 409 10.40 -25.76 -7.90
CA PHE A 409 11.06 -24.95 -8.93
C PHE A 409 10.97 -25.60 -10.32
N ASN A 410 11.19 -26.91 -10.42
CA ASN A 410 11.12 -27.62 -11.69
C ASN A 410 9.70 -27.58 -12.28
N THR A 411 8.67 -27.80 -11.45
CA THR A 411 7.26 -27.68 -11.87
C THR A 411 6.93 -26.25 -12.32
N LEU A 412 7.37 -25.25 -11.55
CA LEU A 412 7.19 -23.84 -11.90
C LEU A 412 7.87 -23.47 -13.22
N SER A 413 9.13 -23.85 -13.39
CA SER A 413 9.92 -23.58 -14.62
C SER A 413 9.35 -24.31 -15.84
N LYS A 414 8.91 -25.57 -15.69
CA LYS A 414 8.21 -26.35 -16.72
C LYS A 414 6.98 -25.60 -17.24
N PHE A 415 6.10 -25.16 -16.34
CA PHE A 415 4.88 -24.45 -16.75
C PHE A 415 5.16 -23.04 -17.24
N GLY A 416 6.18 -22.35 -16.73
CA GLY A 416 6.67 -21.10 -17.30
C GLY A 416 7.10 -21.26 -18.76
N ALA A 417 7.95 -22.25 -19.04
CA ALA A 417 8.41 -22.56 -20.39
C ALA A 417 7.25 -22.87 -21.34
N SER A 418 6.21 -23.58 -20.87
CA SER A 418 5.03 -23.91 -21.68
C SER A 418 4.25 -22.69 -22.20
N VAL A 419 4.39 -21.53 -21.55
CA VAL A 419 3.74 -20.26 -21.96
C VAL A 419 4.75 -19.20 -22.40
N ASN A 420 5.98 -19.61 -22.75
CA ASN A 420 7.09 -18.72 -23.10
C ASN A 420 7.36 -17.67 -22.01
N LEU A 421 7.53 -18.13 -20.77
CA LEU A 421 7.95 -17.34 -19.63
C LEU A 421 9.17 -17.98 -18.96
N ALA A 422 10.30 -17.28 -18.96
CA ALA A 422 11.52 -17.74 -18.31
C ALA A 422 11.46 -17.49 -16.80
N ILE A 423 11.61 -18.56 -16.00
CA ILE A 423 11.75 -18.50 -14.55
C ILE A 423 13.08 -19.17 -14.19
N LYS A 424 13.99 -18.40 -13.59
CA LYS A 424 15.37 -18.82 -13.28
C LYS A 424 15.59 -18.92 -11.78
N ASP A 425 16.62 -19.68 -11.39
CA ASP A 425 17.07 -19.80 -10.00
C ASP A 425 18.33 -18.93 -9.82
N PRO A 426 18.28 -17.86 -9.02
CA PRO A 426 19.41 -16.95 -8.84
C PRO A 426 20.61 -17.65 -8.17
N SER A 427 20.36 -18.70 -7.38
CA SER A 427 21.40 -19.47 -6.69
C SER A 427 22.32 -20.26 -7.63
N GLN A 428 21.94 -20.42 -8.90
CA GLN A 428 22.82 -21.01 -9.92
C GLN A 428 24.00 -20.09 -10.27
N SER A 429 23.84 -18.77 -10.12
CA SER A 429 24.93 -17.80 -10.33
C SER A 429 25.68 -17.50 -9.03
N LYS A 430 24.94 -17.16 -7.97
CA LYS A 430 25.49 -16.78 -6.66
C LYS A 430 24.48 -17.17 -5.59
N VAL A 431 24.94 -17.86 -4.54
CA VAL A 431 24.11 -18.12 -3.37
C VAL A 431 23.80 -16.79 -2.68
N GLN A 432 22.52 -16.53 -2.43
CA GLN A 432 22.03 -15.25 -1.91
C GLN A 432 20.87 -15.47 -0.93
N PRO A 433 20.57 -14.50 -0.04
CA PRO A 433 19.43 -14.57 0.85
C PRO A 433 18.10 -14.54 0.09
N LEU A 434 17.02 -14.90 0.78
CA LEU A 434 15.68 -14.51 0.35
C LEU A 434 15.52 -12.98 0.34
N PRO A 435 14.81 -12.40 -0.66
CA PRO A 435 14.36 -11.02 -0.59
C PRO A 435 13.43 -10.80 0.60
N PRO A 436 13.27 -9.56 1.10
CA PRO A 436 12.27 -9.22 2.10
C PRO A 436 10.88 -9.68 1.67
N ALA A 437 10.34 -10.67 2.37
CA ALA A 437 9.13 -11.38 1.99
C ALA A 437 8.48 -12.01 3.24
N SER A 438 7.16 -12.18 3.19
CA SER A 438 6.34 -12.76 4.26
C SER A 438 6.86 -14.16 4.63
N PHE A 439 7.40 -14.91 3.67
CA PHE A 439 7.97 -16.23 3.86
C PHE A 439 9.04 -16.28 4.96
N GLN A 440 9.82 -15.21 5.11
CA GLN A 440 10.85 -15.12 6.14
C GLN A 440 10.27 -15.26 7.55
N ARG A 441 9.02 -14.81 7.77
CA ARG A 441 8.32 -14.96 9.06
C ARG A 441 7.89 -16.39 9.31
N PHE A 442 7.43 -17.10 8.29
CA PHE A 442 7.10 -18.52 8.38
C PHE A 442 8.35 -19.36 8.68
N LEU A 443 9.47 -19.08 8.01
CA LEU A 443 10.75 -19.75 8.25
C LEU A 443 11.34 -19.50 9.64
N LYS A 444 11.04 -18.34 10.27
CA LYS A 444 11.37 -18.10 11.68
C LYS A 444 10.60 -19.02 12.63
N GLY A 445 9.35 -19.33 12.31
CA GLY A 445 8.53 -20.24 13.10
C GLY A 445 8.84 -21.72 12.84
N ASN A 446 9.13 -22.07 11.58
CA ASN A 446 9.47 -23.42 11.16
C ASN A 446 10.39 -23.40 9.91
N ARG A 447 11.67 -23.74 10.10
CA ARG A 447 12.68 -23.80 9.02
C ARG A 447 12.48 -24.97 8.04
N SER A 448 11.60 -25.93 8.35
CA SER A 448 11.37 -27.11 7.51
C SER A 448 10.32 -26.90 6.41
N ILE A 449 9.78 -25.68 6.27
CA ILE A 449 8.78 -25.35 5.23
C ILE A 449 9.49 -25.16 3.88
N PRO A 450 9.24 -26.01 2.86
CA PRO A 450 9.78 -25.78 1.53
C PRO A 450 9.02 -24.66 0.84
N GLY A 451 9.74 -23.70 0.26
CA GLY A 451 9.08 -22.56 -0.36
C GLY A 451 9.93 -21.79 -1.37
N LEU A 452 9.24 -21.02 -2.21
CA LEU A 452 9.81 -20.13 -3.20
C LEU A 452 9.17 -18.74 -3.12
N VAL A 453 9.99 -17.71 -3.29
CA VAL A 453 9.53 -16.34 -3.53
C VAL A 453 9.82 -16.02 -5.00
N ILE A 454 8.76 -15.81 -5.79
CA ILE A 454 8.87 -15.38 -7.18
C ILE A 454 8.92 -13.85 -7.20
N ALA A 455 9.94 -13.33 -7.87
CA ALA A 455 10.15 -11.90 -8.06
C ALA A 455 10.70 -11.59 -9.45
N ASP A 456 10.62 -10.33 -9.84
CA ASP A 456 11.11 -9.78 -11.10
C ASP A 456 12.59 -9.45 -11.12
N HIS A 457 13.27 -9.56 -9.98
CA HIS A 457 14.66 -9.17 -9.80
C HIS A 457 15.52 -10.36 -9.39
N LYS A 458 16.72 -10.42 -9.96
CA LYS A 458 17.73 -11.40 -9.56
C LYS A 458 18.31 -11.07 -8.19
N ALA A 459 18.64 -9.81 -7.94
CA ALA A 459 19.27 -9.33 -6.71
C ALA A 459 18.64 -7.99 -6.30
N ALA A 460 19.27 -6.85 -6.57
CA ALA A 460 18.64 -5.55 -6.34
C ALA A 460 17.34 -5.39 -7.16
N TYR A 461 16.36 -4.67 -6.60
CA TYR A 461 15.04 -4.47 -7.19
C TYR A 461 15.14 -3.83 -8.57
N THR A 462 14.36 -4.37 -9.52
CA THR A 462 14.14 -3.75 -10.82
C THR A 462 13.39 -2.43 -10.69
N ASN A 463 12.52 -2.35 -9.66
CA ASN A 463 11.76 -1.15 -9.32
C ASN A 463 12.63 -0.08 -8.65
N LYS A 464 12.96 0.98 -9.41
CA LYS A 464 13.69 2.16 -8.91
C LYS A 464 12.85 3.11 -8.05
N PHE A 465 11.56 2.82 -7.90
CA PHE A 465 10.59 3.64 -7.16
C PHE A 465 9.94 2.85 -6.02
N TYR A 466 10.61 1.83 -5.49
CA TYR A 466 10.10 1.03 -4.37
C TYR A 466 9.56 1.92 -3.23
N ASN A 467 8.33 1.64 -2.76
CA ASN A 467 7.67 2.40 -1.69
C ASN A 467 7.65 3.93 -1.93
N SER A 468 7.30 4.35 -3.14
CA SER A 468 7.27 5.75 -3.57
C SER A 468 5.97 6.13 -4.26
N ARG A 469 5.69 7.43 -4.29
CA ARG A 469 4.60 8.05 -5.08
C ARG A 469 4.73 7.87 -6.59
N PHE A 470 5.88 7.39 -7.06
CA PHE A 470 6.20 7.14 -8.47
C PHE A 470 6.15 5.65 -8.87
N ASP A 471 5.81 4.76 -7.94
CA ASP A 471 5.57 3.34 -8.24
C ASP A 471 4.20 3.15 -8.91
N ASP A 472 4.10 3.57 -10.17
CA ASP A 472 2.85 3.68 -10.93
C ASP A 472 2.83 2.75 -12.17
N VAL A 473 1.66 2.65 -12.82
CA VAL A 473 1.30 1.65 -13.84
C VAL A 473 2.12 1.67 -15.13
N GLN A 474 2.91 2.72 -15.38
CA GLN A 474 3.47 3.05 -16.70
C GLN A 474 4.52 2.05 -17.22
N ARG A 475 4.89 1.03 -16.43
CA ARG A 475 5.93 0.05 -16.78
C ARG A 475 5.48 -1.41 -16.71
N LEU A 476 4.20 -1.68 -16.49
CA LEU A 476 3.70 -3.04 -16.29
C LEU A 476 3.33 -3.72 -17.62
N ASP A 477 3.80 -4.96 -17.82
CA ASP A 477 3.40 -5.80 -18.95
C ASP A 477 2.31 -6.80 -18.54
N VAL A 478 1.08 -6.54 -18.97
CA VAL A 478 -0.09 -7.39 -18.68
C VAL A 478 0.06 -8.80 -19.26
N LYS A 479 0.73 -8.95 -20.42
CA LYS A 479 0.91 -10.27 -21.05
C LYS A 479 1.81 -11.15 -20.20
N HIS A 480 2.89 -10.56 -19.70
CA HIS A 480 3.78 -11.24 -18.76
C HIS A 480 3.02 -11.69 -17.49
N LEU A 481 2.26 -10.79 -16.87
CA LEU A 481 1.47 -11.10 -15.67
C LEU A 481 0.44 -12.21 -15.92
N THR A 482 -0.19 -12.21 -17.09
CA THR A 482 -1.14 -13.25 -17.51
C THR A 482 -0.48 -14.61 -17.67
N LYS A 483 0.72 -14.65 -18.28
CA LYS A 483 1.52 -15.87 -18.36
C LYS A 483 1.91 -16.37 -16.98
N LEU A 484 2.35 -15.48 -16.09
CA LEU A 484 2.70 -15.84 -14.72
C LEU A 484 1.49 -16.38 -13.94
N ALA A 485 0.32 -15.76 -14.06
CA ALA A 485 -0.91 -16.26 -13.42
C ALA A 485 -1.27 -17.67 -13.90
N THR A 486 -1.11 -17.93 -15.21
CA THR A 486 -1.29 -19.27 -15.80
C THR A 486 -0.28 -20.26 -15.22
N THR A 487 0.99 -19.88 -15.16
CA THR A 487 2.07 -20.71 -14.59
C THR A 487 1.79 -21.03 -13.13
N VAL A 488 1.45 -20.03 -12.31
CA VAL A 488 1.12 -20.20 -10.88
C VAL A 488 -0.07 -21.14 -10.71
N ALA A 489 -1.16 -20.94 -11.47
CA ALA A 489 -2.33 -21.82 -11.39
C ALA A 489 -1.98 -23.28 -11.70
N LYS A 490 -1.25 -23.53 -12.79
CA LYS A 490 -0.80 -24.89 -13.17
C LYS A 490 0.14 -25.50 -12.13
N THR A 491 1.07 -24.72 -11.58
CA THR A 491 1.97 -25.17 -10.52
C THR A 491 1.22 -25.55 -9.26
N LEU A 492 0.29 -24.70 -8.79
CA LEU A 492 -0.52 -25.00 -7.61
C LEU A 492 -1.38 -26.25 -7.83
N TYR A 493 -1.96 -26.41 -9.02
CA TYR A 493 -2.71 -27.60 -9.40
C TYR A 493 -1.86 -28.88 -9.33
N GLU A 494 -0.69 -28.89 -9.98
CA GLU A 494 0.18 -30.08 -10.00
C GLU A 494 0.67 -30.45 -8.61
N LEU A 495 1.04 -29.46 -7.77
CA LEU A 495 1.46 -29.69 -6.40
C LEU A 495 0.30 -30.19 -5.51
N ALA A 496 -0.93 -29.73 -5.78
CA ALA A 496 -2.10 -30.08 -4.99
C ALA A 496 -2.65 -31.48 -5.32
N TYR A 497 -2.75 -31.81 -6.61
CA TYR A 497 -3.43 -33.01 -7.08
C TYR A 497 -2.50 -34.11 -7.57
N ASN A 498 -1.20 -33.81 -7.76
CA ASN A 498 -0.23 -34.68 -8.42
C ASN A 498 -0.64 -35.05 -9.87
N GLU A 499 -1.37 -34.16 -10.53
CA GLU A 499 -1.90 -34.29 -11.88
C GLU A 499 -1.62 -33.03 -12.69
N THR A 500 -1.72 -33.11 -14.02
CA THR A 500 -1.56 -31.95 -14.92
C THR A 500 -2.83 -31.67 -15.69
N ASN A 501 -3.13 -30.39 -15.92
CA ASN A 501 -4.21 -29.96 -16.80
C ASN A 501 -3.69 -28.86 -17.74
N ASP A 502 -3.55 -29.20 -19.03
CA ASP A 502 -2.95 -28.32 -20.02
C ASP A 502 -3.87 -27.16 -20.44
N ASP A 503 -5.19 -27.32 -20.30
CA ASP A 503 -6.22 -26.36 -20.73
C ASP A 503 -6.35 -25.14 -19.80
N MET A 504 -5.65 -25.16 -18.67
CA MET A 504 -5.65 -24.03 -17.71
C MET A 504 -4.96 -22.81 -18.32
N ALA A 505 -5.66 -21.69 -18.41
CA ALA A 505 -5.10 -20.40 -18.83
C ALA A 505 -5.78 -19.24 -18.12
N ALA A 506 -4.98 -18.26 -17.68
CA ALA A 506 -5.49 -17.00 -17.16
C ALA A 506 -5.99 -16.10 -18.30
N ASN A 507 -7.04 -15.32 -18.04
CA ASN A 507 -7.62 -14.40 -19.02
C ASN A 507 -6.90 -13.03 -18.95
N GLU A 508 -6.31 -12.61 -20.08
CA GLU A 508 -5.60 -11.32 -20.19
C GLU A 508 -6.50 -10.10 -19.92
N GLU A 509 -7.77 -10.16 -20.35
CA GLU A 509 -8.76 -9.10 -20.06
C GLU A 509 -9.02 -9.01 -18.56
N ARG A 510 -9.11 -10.16 -17.86
CA ARG A 510 -9.29 -10.13 -16.40
C ARG A 510 -8.08 -9.52 -15.70
N VAL A 511 -6.87 -9.90 -16.09
CA VAL A 511 -5.63 -9.34 -15.51
C VAL A 511 -5.58 -7.82 -15.75
N THR A 512 -5.96 -7.38 -16.95
CA THR A 512 -6.09 -5.95 -17.29
C THR A 512 -7.10 -5.25 -16.38
N GLU A 513 -8.28 -5.84 -16.19
CA GLU A 513 -9.34 -5.28 -15.37
C GLU A 513 -8.93 -5.19 -13.90
N LEU A 514 -8.31 -6.25 -13.35
CA LEU A 514 -7.77 -6.28 -11.99
C LEU A 514 -6.77 -5.14 -11.76
N LEU A 515 -5.77 -4.98 -12.63
CA LEU A 515 -4.82 -3.87 -12.54
C LEU A 515 -5.54 -2.52 -12.64
N GLY A 516 -6.41 -2.33 -13.64
CA GLY A 516 -7.16 -1.08 -13.80
C GLY A 516 -7.91 -0.67 -12.52
N CYS A 517 -8.58 -1.62 -11.88
CA CYS A 517 -9.29 -1.41 -10.62
C CYS A 517 -8.36 -1.09 -9.44
N LEU A 518 -7.23 -1.80 -9.37
CA LEU A 518 -6.32 -1.80 -8.24
C LEU A 518 -5.42 -0.54 -8.21
N ILE A 519 -4.94 -0.08 -9.37
CA ILE A 519 -3.88 0.96 -9.45
C ILE A 519 -4.32 2.20 -10.21
N VAL A 520 -5.34 2.13 -11.06
CA VAL A 520 -5.82 3.31 -11.82
C VAL A 520 -7.05 3.93 -11.17
N ASN A 521 -8.14 3.17 -11.04
CA ASN A 521 -9.39 3.69 -10.54
C ASN A 521 -10.27 2.60 -9.89
N GLN A 522 -10.61 2.80 -8.62
CA GLN A 522 -11.53 1.92 -7.89
C GLN A 522 -12.96 1.89 -8.47
N ASN A 523 -13.32 2.92 -9.26
CA ASN A 523 -14.57 3.00 -9.99
C ASN A 523 -14.50 2.17 -11.29
N CYS A 524 -14.43 0.85 -11.15
CA CYS A 524 -14.31 -0.09 -12.27
C CYS A 524 -15.45 -1.12 -12.28
N SER A 525 -15.61 -1.82 -13.41
CA SER A 525 -16.67 -2.82 -13.60
C SER A 525 -16.52 -4.01 -12.64
N LEU A 526 -15.32 -4.59 -12.52
CA LEU A 526 -15.05 -5.72 -11.61
C LEU A 526 -15.40 -5.43 -10.15
N PHE A 527 -14.94 -4.31 -9.58
CA PHE A 527 -15.25 -3.97 -8.20
C PHE A 527 -16.76 -3.78 -7.98
N LYS A 528 -17.47 -3.24 -8.97
CA LYS A 528 -18.94 -3.12 -8.91
C LYS A 528 -19.66 -4.47 -8.98
N GLN A 529 -19.08 -5.48 -9.63
CA GLN A 529 -19.65 -6.83 -9.71
C GLN A 529 -19.57 -7.58 -8.39
N VAL A 530 -18.55 -7.32 -7.57
CA VAL A 530 -18.31 -8.08 -6.32
C VAL A 530 -18.85 -7.40 -5.06
N VAL A 531 -19.54 -6.25 -5.22
CA VAL A 531 -20.14 -5.51 -4.09
C VAL A 531 -21.66 -5.42 -4.22
N THR A 532 -22.33 -5.12 -3.11
CA THR A 532 -23.77 -4.81 -3.10
C THR A 532 -24.08 -3.56 -3.95
N LYS A 533 -25.31 -3.46 -4.47
CA LYS A 533 -25.78 -2.30 -5.26
C LYS A 533 -25.53 -0.93 -4.58
N ASP A 534 -25.73 -0.82 -3.26
CA ASP A 534 -25.46 0.43 -2.52
C ASP A 534 -23.97 0.80 -2.54
N LYS A 535 -23.09 -0.16 -2.25
CA LYS A 535 -21.64 0.02 -2.32
C LYS A 535 -21.17 0.35 -3.74
N ALA A 536 -21.75 -0.27 -4.77
CA ALA A 536 -21.45 0.05 -6.17
C ALA A 536 -21.78 1.51 -6.51
N TYR A 537 -22.91 2.03 -6.01
CA TYR A 537 -23.28 3.44 -6.16
C TYR A 537 -22.28 4.37 -5.49
N ARG A 538 -21.82 4.04 -4.28
CA ARG A 538 -20.78 4.82 -3.58
C ARG A 538 -19.45 4.81 -4.32
N LEU A 539 -19.00 3.65 -4.82
CA LEU A 539 -17.78 3.53 -5.62
C LEU A 539 -17.82 4.38 -6.88
N ALA A 540 -19.00 4.53 -7.51
CA ALA A 540 -19.16 5.35 -8.72
C ALA A 540 -18.86 6.85 -8.51
N SER A 541 -18.89 7.32 -7.26
CA SER A 541 -18.56 8.71 -6.90
C SER A 541 -17.08 8.93 -6.56
N GLN A 542 -16.28 7.87 -6.51
CA GLN A 542 -14.87 7.93 -6.14
C GLN A 542 -13.98 7.99 -7.37
N ASN A 543 -12.83 8.65 -7.24
CA ASN A 543 -11.82 8.79 -8.28
C ASN A 543 -10.45 8.34 -7.77
N GLY A 544 -9.67 7.69 -8.63
CA GLY A 544 -8.34 7.19 -8.31
C GLY A 544 -8.36 5.81 -7.64
N PRO A 545 -7.17 5.24 -7.40
CA PRO A 545 -7.03 3.91 -6.81
C PRO A 545 -7.39 3.93 -5.32
N LEU A 546 -7.62 2.73 -4.78
CA LEU A 546 -7.71 2.55 -3.33
C LEU A 546 -6.34 2.81 -2.69
N PRO A 547 -6.28 3.49 -1.52
CA PRO A 547 -5.05 3.58 -0.75
C PRO A 547 -4.57 2.18 -0.35
N ARG A 548 -3.25 1.96 -0.47
CA ARG A 548 -2.58 0.70 -0.07
C ARG A 548 -1.79 0.81 1.23
N TYR A 549 -1.76 2.02 1.80
CA TYR A 549 -1.12 2.23 3.08
C TYR A 549 -1.90 1.50 4.18
N VAL A 550 -1.20 0.73 5.01
CA VAL A 550 -1.80 0.10 6.19
C VAL A 550 -2.22 1.20 7.16
N GLY A 551 -3.54 1.34 7.35
CA GLY A 551 -4.10 2.36 8.23
C GLY A 551 -3.87 2.06 9.72
N THR A 552 -4.61 2.77 10.56
CA THR A 552 -4.66 2.47 11.99
C THR A 552 -5.67 1.37 12.29
N ASP A 553 -5.29 0.38 13.13
CA ASP A 553 -6.16 -0.71 13.57
C ASP A 553 -7.10 -0.21 14.68
N ASN A 554 -7.98 0.71 14.32
CA ASN A 554 -9.05 1.17 15.19
C ASN A 554 -10.30 0.32 14.97
N LYS A 555 -10.83 -0.27 16.05
CA LYS A 555 -12.06 -1.11 16.04
C LYS A 555 -13.28 -0.43 15.39
N LEU A 556 -13.27 0.90 15.29
CA LEU A 556 -14.33 1.69 14.67
C LEU A 556 -14.24 1.78 13.13
N ASN A 557 -13.05 1.63 12.54
CA ASN A 557 -12.83 1.95 11.12
C ASN A 557 -12.99 0.76 10.17
N GLY A 558 -13.13 -0.47 10.69
CA GLY A 558 -13.21 -1.67 9.86
C GLY A 558 -11.93 -1.90 9.03
N PRO A 559 -11.88 -2.97 8.22
CA PRO A 559 -10.73 -3.20 7.34
C PRO A 559 -10.65 -2.15 6.23
N SER A 560 -9.44 -1.89 5.71
CA SER A 560 -9.26 -0.92 4.62
C SER A 560 -10.02 -1.34 3.36
N GLY A 561 -10.26 -0.36 2.46
CA GLY A 561 -10.95 -0.61 1.21
C GLY A 561 -10.26 -1.68 0.36
N ILE A 562 -8.92 -1.70 0.32
CA ILE A 562 -8.15 -2.70 -0.43
C ILE A 562 -8.32 -4.10 0.17
N THR A 563 -8.28 -4.23 1.51
CA THR A 563 -8.57 -5.48 2.23
C THR A 563 -9.95 -6.03 1.90
N VAL A 564 -10.98 -5.18 1.97
CA VAL A 564 -12.37 -5.58 1.68
C VAL A 564 -12.53 -6.00 0.21
N MET A 565 -11.96 -5.26 -0.74
CA MET A 565 -12.06 -5.62 -2.15
C MET A 565 -11.33 -6.92 -2.46
N THR A 566 -10.11 -7.13 -1.94
CA THR A 566 -9.38 -8.38 -2.12
C THR A 566 -10.14 -9.56 -1.54
N GLN A 567 -10.77 -9.40 -0.37
CA GLN A 567 -11.66 -10.42 0.19
C GLN A 567 -12.81 -10.78 -0.75
N TYR A 568 -13.50 -9.77 -1.30
CA TYR A 568 -14.64 -10.00 -2.20
C TYR A 568 -14.23 -10.62 -3.52
N LEU A 569 -13.10 -10.19 -4.09
CA LEU A 569 -12.55 -10.77 -5.32
C LEU A 569 -12.14 -12.21 -5.11
N LEU A 570 -11.44 -12.53 -4.01
CA LEU A 570 -11.06 -13.90 -3.70
C LEU A 570 -12.30 -14.79 -3.54
N ALA A 571 -13.32 -14.32 -2.81
CA ALA A 571 -14.58 -15.03 -2.64
C ALA A 571 -15.33 -15.20 -3.98
N TYR A 572 -15.32 -14.18 -4.85
CA TYR A 572 -15.93 -14.24 -6.17
C TYR A 572 -15.22 -15.24 -7.10
N PHE A 573 -13.88 -15.24 -7.10
CA PHE A 573 -13.08 -16.08 -7.98
C PHE A 573 -13.00 -17.54 -7.54
N THR A 574 -13.07 -17.83 -6.24
CA THR A 574 -13.00 -19.20 -5.71
C THR A 574 -14.37 -19.77 -5.35
N GLY A 575 -15.37 -18.93 -5.12
CA GLY A 575 -16.70 -19.34 -4.68
C GLY A 575 -17.58 -19.96 -5.78
N ILE A 576 -18.72 -20.50 -5.34
CA ILE A 576 -19.75 -21.09 -6.18
C ILE A 576 -21.01 -20.22 -6.07
N ASN A 577 -21.64 -19.91 -7.20
CA ASN A 577 -22.91 -19.16 -7.21
C ASN A 577 -24.04 -20.04 -6.67
N LEU A 578 -24.61 -19.65 -5.53
CA LEU A 578 -25.78 -20.31 -4.96
C LEU A 578 -27.05 -19.65 -5.52
N ASN A 579 -27.96 -20.45 -6.04
CA ASN A 579 -29.24 -19.96 -6.56
C ASN A 579 -30.24 -19.80 -5.40
N VAL A 580 -30.01 -18.81 -4.54
CA VAL A 580 -30.83 -18.57 -3.34
C VAL A 580 -31.81 -17.42 -3.59
N THR A 581 -33.11 -17.66 -3.39
CA THR A 581 -34.18 -16.65 -3.48
C THR A 581 -34.22 -15.67 -2.31
N GLY A 582 -33.37 -15.87 -1.29
CA GLY A 582 -33.22 -14.95 -0.17
C GLY A 582 -31.97 -15.26 0.65
N CYS A 583 -30.91 -14.48 0.46
CA CYS A 583 -29.89 -14.32 1.49
C CYS A 583 -30.46 -13.34 2.54
N PRO A 584 -30.42 -13.64 3.86
CA PRO A 584 -30.80 -12.68 4.87
C PRO A 584 -29.95 -11.41 4.71
N ALA A 585 -30.56 -10.33 4.23
CA ALA A 585 -29.90 -9.03 4.14
C ALA A 585 -29.67 -8.54 5.58
N GLY A 586 -28.44 -8.57 6.07
CA GLY A 586 -28.14 -8.06 7.41
C GLY A 586 -26.75 -8.31 7.99
N SER A 587 -26.02 -9.37 7.61
CA SER A 587 -24.64 -9.55 8.08
C SER A 587 -23.66 -8.96 7.05
N GLY A 588 -23.42 -7.66 7.18
CA GLY A 588 -22.31 -6.99 6.48
C GLY A 588 -20.98 -7.70 6.79
N ASN A 589 -20.15 -7.81 5.74
CA ASN A 589 -18.91 -8.59 5.64
C ASN A 589 -19.19 -10.07 5.38
N VAL A 590 -18.75 -10.55 4.21
CA VAL A 590 -18.91 -11.93 3.76
C VAL A 590 -18.20 -12.85 4.75
N SER A 591 -18.96 -13.37 5.70
CA SER A 591 -18.68 -14.60 6.42
C SER A 591 -19.71 -15.60 5.92
N TYR A 592 -19.42 -16.27 4.81
CA TYR A 592 -20.22 -17.41 4.38
C TYR A 592 -19.40 -18.67 4.59
N VAL A 593 -19.58 -19.29 5.76
CA VAL A 593 -19.40 -20.74 5.92
C VAL A 593 -20.68 -21.36 5.37
N GLY A 594 -20.72 -21.58 4.06
CA GLY A 594 -21.81 -22.29 3.39
C GLY A 594 -21.51 -23.78 3.33
N HIS A 595 -22.07 -24.56 4.27
CA HIS A 595 -22.21 -26.00 4.07
C HIS A 595 -23.20 -26.21 2.93
N ALA A 596 -22.71 -26.61 1.75
CA ALA A 596 -23.53 -27.31 0.79
C ALA A 596 -23.45 -28.80 1.12
N ASP A 597 -24.39 -29.28 1.94
CA ASP A 597 -24.69 -30.71 2.02
C ASP A 597 -25.08 -31.18 0.62
N ARG A 598 -24.14 -31.76 -0.16
CA ARG A 598 -24.41 -32.30 -1.50
C ARG A 598 -25.25 -33.59 -1.49
N ASN A 599 -25.91 -33.92 -0.37
CA ASN A 599 -26.68 -35.15 -0.19
C ASN A 599 -28.16 -34.95 0.15
N LYS A 600 -28.75 -33.77 -0.10
CA LYS A 600 -30.22 -33.61 -0.06
C LYS A 600 -30.76 -32.65 -1.13
N SER A 601 -30.88 -33.17 -2.36
CA SER A 601 -32.11 -33.23 -3.19
C SER A 601 -31.74 -33.61 -4.61
#